data_AF-A0A009P8S9-F1
#
_entry.id   AF-A0A009P8S9-F1
#
_cell.length_a   1.000
_cell.length_b   1.000
_cell.length_c   1.000
_cell.angle_alpha   90.00
_cell.angle_beta   90.00
_cell.angle_gamma   90.00
#
_symmetry.space_group_name_H-M   'P 1'
#
loop_
_entity.id
_entity.type
_entity.pdbx_description
1 polymer ?
#
loop_
_entity_poly.entity_id
_entity_poly.type
_entity_poly.pdbx_seq_one_letter_code
_entity_poly.pdbx_strand_id
1 'polypeptide(L)' 'METFAEPVFSNDLLAKAESGDTSAQLELAEIYLYGHGVDSDENQAEIWAIKSAENGNVAAMFWLADGYVTY' A
#
# COMPACT_ATOMS: atom_id res chain seq x y z
N MET A 1 17.57 16.48 -4.73
CA MET A 1 17.32 15.12 -5.24
C MET A 1 17.36 14.25 -4.01
N GLU A 2 16.23 14.17 -3.32
CA GLU A 2 16.15 13.46 -2.04
C GLU A 2 16.29 11.98 -2.36
N THR A 3 17.46 11.43 -2.06
CA THR A 3 17.73 10.00 -2.11
C THR A 3 17.02 9.38 -0.91
N PHE A 4 15.70 9.25 -1.00
CA PHE A 4 15.03 8.16 -0.31
C PHE A 4 15.73 6.91 -0.83
N ALA A 5 16.36 6.14 0.05
CA ALA A 5 16.91 4.84 -0.29
C ALA A 5 15.86 4.14 -1.15
N GLU A 6 16.19 3.82 -2.41
CA GLU A 6 15.21 3.38 -3.38
C GLU A 6 14.39 2.27 -2.73
N PRO A 7 13.10 2.51 -2.44
CA PRO A 7 12.29 1.44 -1.88
C PRO A 7 12.42 0.25 -2.83
N VAL A 8 12.62 -0.96 -2.31
CA VAL A 8 12.85 -2.16 -3.14
C VAL A 8 11.54 -2.64 -3.80
N PHE A 9 10.64 -1.70 -4.13
CA PHE A 9 9.52 -1.86 -5.02
C PHE A 9 9.73 -0.98 -6.24
N SER A 10 9.33 -1.48 -7.41
CA SER A 10 9.52 -0.81 -8.69
C SER A 10 9.03 0.65 -8.63
N ASN A 11 9.83 1.62 -9.08
CA ASN A 11 9.35 3.02 -9.25
C ASN A 11 8.05 3.08 -10.10
N ASP A 12 7.87 2.09 -10.98
CA ASP A 12 6.64 1.83 -11.73
C ASP A 12 5.42 1.55 -10.84
N LEU A 13 5.57 0.83 -9.73
CA LEU A 13 4.48 0.53 -8.79
C LEU A 13 4.00 1.79 -8.09
N LEU A 14 4.93 2.64 -7.62
CA LEU A 14 4.58 3.91 -7.01
C LEU A 14 3.87 4.82 -8.01
N ALA A 15 4.39 4.94 -9.24
CA ALA A 15 3.76 5.73 -10.29
C ALA A 15 2.34 5.22 -10.63
N LYS A 16 2.13 3.91 -10.66
CA LYS A 16 0.80 3.31 -10.86
C LYS A 16 -0.13 3.60 -9.69
N ALA A 17 0.34 3.44 -8.46
CA ALA A 17 -0.44 3.73 -7.25
C ALA A 17 -0.83 5.20 -7.18
N GLU A 18 0.06 6.11 -7.55
CA GLU A 18 -0.21 7.55 -7.65
C GLU A 18 -1.14 7.90 -8.81
N SER A 19 -1.12 7.13 -9.90
CA SER A 19 -2.05 7.30 -11.02
C SER A 19 -3.48 6.83 -10.71
N GLY A 20 -3.71 6.21 -9.55
CA GLY A 20 -5.01 5.71 -9.12
C GLY A 20 -5.25 4.23 -9.44
N ASP A 21 -4.22 3.49 -9.84
CA ASP A 21 -4.32 2.03 -10.00
C ASP A 21 -4.51 1.40 -8.62
N THR A 22 -5.70 0.86 -8.40
CA THR A 22 -6.08 0.37 -7.09
C THR A 22 -5.38 -0.94 -6.73
N SER A 23 -5.02 -1.76 -7.73
CA SER A 23 -4.21 -2.96 -7.51
C SER A 23 -2.81 -2.57 -7.05
N ALA A 24 -2.20 -1.55 -7.68
CA ALA A 24 -0.90 -1.04 -7.25
C ALA A 24 -0.93 -0.42 -5.86
N GLN A 25 -2.01 0.30 -5.50
CA GLN A 25 -2.19 0.86 -4.15
C GLN A 25 -2.29 -0.24 -3.08
N LEU A 26 -2.99 -1.35 -3.38
CA LEU A 26 -3.08 -2.49 -2.47
C LEU A 26 -1.74 -3.22 -2.33
N GLU A 27 -1.02 -3.43 -3.43
CA GLU A 27 0.29 -4.06 -3.43
C GLU A 27 1.30 -3.23 -2.61
N LEU A 28 1.24 -1.89 -2.73
CA LEU A 28 2.05 -0.99 -1.90
C LEU A 28 1.72 -1.14 -0.41
N ALA A 29 0.44 -1.30 -0.08
CA ALA A 29 0.00 -1.51 1.28
C ALA A 29 0.55 -2.82 1.87
N GLU A 30 0.50 -3.92 1.12
CA GLU A 30 1.06 -5.20 1.53
C GLU A 30 2.58 -5.14 1.71
N ILE A 31 3.29 -4.43 0.83
CA ILE A 31 4.74 -4.24 0.96
C ILE A 31 5.10 -3.52 2.25
N TYR A 32 4.37 -2.45 2.58
CA TYR A 32 4.55 -1.72 3.85
C TYR A 32 4.13 -2.55 5.06
N LEU A 33 3.12 -3.42 4.95
CA LEU A 33 2.71 -4.27 6.07
C LEU A 33 3.76 -5.35 6.38
N TYR A 34 4.19 -6.09 5.36
CA TYR A 34 5.04 -7.27 5.53
C TYR A 34 6.54 -6.95 5.56
N GLY A 35 6.92 -5.71 5.25
CA GLY A 35 8.32 -5.30 5.21
C GLY A 35 9.11 -6.03 4.11
N HIS A 36 8.51 -6.17 2.91
CA HIS A 36 9.14 -6.82 1.76
C HIS A 36 10.22 -5.92 1.13
N GLY A 37 11.36 -5.79 1.81
CA GLY A 37 12.51 -5.00 1.35
C GLY A 37 12.50 -3.52 1.76
N VAL A 38 11.53 -3.12 2.58
CA VAL A 38 11.46 -1.84 3.29
C VAL A 38 11.12 -2.11 4.76
N ASP A 39 11.36 -1.14 5.64
CA ASP A 39 10.88 -1.23 7.02
C ASP A 39 9.34 -1.30 7.01
N SER A 40 8.79 -2.22 7.80
CA SER A 40 7.35 -2.34 7.94
C SER A 40 6.78 -1.06 8.56
N ASP A 41 5.79 -0.47 7.91
CA ASP A 41 5.06 0.71 8.39
C ASP A 41 3.57 0.47 8.22
N GLU A 42 2.93 0.02 9.30
CA GLU A 42 1.49 -0.26 9.32
C GLU A 42 0.66 0.99 9.01
N ASN A 43 1.12 2.20 9.36
CA ASN A 43 0.39 3.43 9.04
C ASN A 43 0.42 3.70 7.53
N GLN A 44 1.57 3.52 6.88
CA GLN A 44 1.65 3.65 5.43
C GLN A 44 0.83 2.57 4.74
N ALA A 45 0.89 1.34 5.23
CA ALA A 45 0.08 0.24 4.71
C ALA A 45 -1.42 0.61 4.73
N GLU A 46 -1.91 1.10 5.88
CA GLU A 46 -3.30 1.51 6.03
C GLU A 46 -3.67 2.67 5.10
N ILE A 47 -2.82 3.70 4.97
CA ILE A 47 -3.07 4.84 4.06
C ILE A 47 -3.25 4.38 2.61
N TRP A 48 -2.39 3.48 2.13
CA TRP A 48 -2.45 2.98 0.75
C TRP A 48 -3.63 2.02 0.54
N ALA A 49 -3.95 1.19 1.54
CA ALA A 49 -5.13 0.33 1.51
C ALA A 49 -6.43 1.16 1.51
N ILE A 50 -6.53 2.23 2.31
CA ILE A 50 -7.67 3.16 2.31
C ILE A 50 -7.84 3.78 0.93
N LYS A 51 -6.78 4.33 0.32
CA LYS A 51 -6.85 4.89 -1.04
C LYS A 51 -7.35 3.89 -2.07
N SER A 52 -6.88 2.64 -1.97
CA SER A 52 -7.33 1.56 -2.85
C SER A 52 -8.82 1.25 -2.65
N ALA A 53 -9.27 1.17 -1.39
CA ALA A 53 -10.66 0.96 -1.04
C ALA A 53 -11.58 2.11 -1.48
N GLU A 54 -11.15 3.36 -1.29
CA GLU A 54 -11.89 4.56 -1.74
C GLU A 54 -12.08 4.59 -3.26
N ASN A 55 -11.10 4.07 -4.01
CA ASN A 55 -11.19 3.92 -5.46
C ASN A 55 -11.94 2.65 -5.91
N GLY A 56 -12.60 1.95 -4.99
CA GLY A 56 -13.50 0.82 -5.29
C GLY A 56 -12.83 -0.55 -5.31
N ASN A 57 -11.62 -0.70 -4.77
CA ASN A 57 -10.96 -1.99 -4.68
C ASN A 57 -11.54 -2.82 -3.53
N VAL A 58 -12.30 -3.86 -3.92
CA VAL A 58 -12.95 -4.77 -2.98
C VAL A 58 -11.92 -5.55 -2.15
N ALA A 59 -10.76 -5.91 -2.72
CA ALA A 59 -9.72 -6.61 -1.97
C ALA A 59 -9.13 -5.73 -0.88
N ALA A 60 -8.88 -4.45 -1.16
CA ALA A 60 -8.44 -3.49 -0.14
C ALA A 60 -9.50 -3.26 0.95
N MET A 61 -10.80 -3.21 0.60
CA MET A 61 -11.87 -3.15 1.59
C MET A 61 -11.88 -4.38 2.51
N PHE A 62 -11.68 -5.59 1.97
CA PHE A 62 -11.56 -6.80 2.78
C PHE A 62 -10.31 -6.79 3.65
N TRP A 63 -9.19 -6.32 3.10
CA TRP A 63 -7.92 -6.23 3.80
C TRP A 63 -8.00 -5.28 5.01
N LEU A 64 -8.62 -4.10 4.82
CA LEU A 64 -8.94 -3.20 5.92
C LEU A 64 -9.92 -3.85 6.89
N ALA A 65 -10.98 -4.51 6.42
CA ALA A 65 -11.94 -5.16 7.31
C ALA A 65 -11.31 -6.25 8.19
N ASP A 66 -10.34 -7.02 7.66
CA ASP A 66 -9.59 -8.04 8.42
C ASP A 66 -8.61 -7.40 9.41
N GLY A 67 -7.92 -6.32 9.01
CA GLY A 67 -7.05 -5.55 9.90
C GLY A 67 -7.80 -4.82 11.03
N TYR A 68 -9.00 -4.29 10.76
CA TYR A 68 -9.87 -3.64 11.75
C TYR A 68 -10.58 -4.63 12.70
N VAL A 69 -10.55 -5.94 12.43
CA VAL A 69 -11.18 -6.97 13.28
C VAL A 69 -10.36 -7.28 14.55
N THR A 70 -9.16 -6.70 14.72
CA THR A 70 -8.29 -6.96 15.89
C THR A 70 -8.18 -5.86 16.95
N TYR A 71 -9.09 -4.88 17.00
CA TYR A 71 -9.16 -3.88 18.08
C TYR A 71 -10.44 -3.96 18.93
#